data_AF-A0A660HUK3-F1
#
_entry.id   AF-A0A660HUK3-F1
#
_cell.length_a   1.000
_cell.length_b   1.000
_cell.length_c   1.000
_cell.angle_alpha   90.00
_cell.angle_beta   90.00
_cell.angle_gamma   90.00
#
_symmetry.space_group_name_H-M   'P 1'
#
loop_
_entity.id
_entity.type
_entity.pdbx_description
1 polymer ?
#
loop_
_entity_poly.entity_id
_entity_poly.type
_entity_poly.pdbx_seq_one_letter_code
_entity_poly.pdbx_strand_id
1 'polypeptide(L)'
;MGKNIALKLAFQFLCLLLCLVLIPVSFAQPDKLTGNVTCENGTCEDSNISKPVADNEGYTLHTINSTYYSVYLTPGSSETFNVSFTNEGNKKLNVAPKVMTVPGSIYSLNKSWITISPTKVTADPGIKQNFAVEVNVPEDANSGVYYAKIIFTNDTYPQEYGTSQYVNVLDLEITVPKLEFQKAFIFDNVDPGKEYVYKIKIKNLASKDVTIDPKILDIEHVPEPAFSSDLIEISAPSVIKAGVMNLLPFLS
;
A
#
# COMPACT_ATOMS: atom_id res chain seq x y z
N MET A 1 45.68 26.25 -27.35
CA MET A 1 44.35 25.66 -27.67
C MET A 1 43.46 25.90 -26.45
N GLY A 2 42.79 27.04 -26.40
CA GLY A 2 42.21 27.56 -25.15
C GLY A 2 41.49 28.88 -25.40
N LYS A 3 40.36 28.81 -26.11
CA LYS A 3 39.43 29.92 -26.33
C LYS A 3 38.17 29.31 -26.94
N ASN A 4 37.35 28.67 -26.12
CA ASN A 4 35.95 28.28 -26.43
C ASN A 4 35.17 27.70 -25.24
N ILE A 5 35.69 27.80 -24.00
CA ILE A 5 34.99 27.30 -22.80
C ILE A 5 34.20 28.42 -22.11
N ALA A 6 34.61 29.70 -22.25
CA ALA A 6 33.93 30.83 -21.62
C ALA A 6 32.58 31.20 -22.27
N LEU A 7 32.35 30.89 -23.54
CA LEU A 7 31.10 31.27 -24.24
C LEU A 7 29.95 30.29 -24.00
N LYS A 8 30.25 29.03 -23.62
CA LYS A 8 29.22 28.02 -23.31
C LYS A 8 28.62 28.16 -21.91
N LEU A 9 29.38 28.69 -20.95
CA LEU A 9 28.90 28.89 -19.57
C LEU A 9 28.02 30.15 -19.41
N ALA A 10 28.19 31.16 -20.27
CA ALA A 10 27.34 32.36 -20.24
C ALA A 10 25.92 32.12 -20.79
N PHE A 11 25.73 31.13 -21.67
CA PHE A 11 24.41 30.82 -22.26
C PHE A 11 23.56 29.90 -21.36
N GLN A 12 24.22 29.08 -20.54
CA GLN A 12 23.53 28.09 -19.69
C GLN A 12 22.98 28.70 -18.39
N PHE A 13 23.52 29.85 -17.94
CA PHE A 13 22.97 30.61 -16.81
C PHE A 13 21.83 31.58 -17.20
N LEU A 14 21.72 31.98 -18.47
CA LEU A 14 20.63 32.87 -18.93
C LEU A 14 19.29 32.11 -19.14
N CYS A 15 19.34 30.81 -19.46
CA CYS A 15 18.13 29.97 -19.58
C CYS A 15 17.54 29.53 -18.24
N LEU A 16 18.30 29.58 -17.13
CA LEU A 16 17.82 29.20 -15.80
C LEU A 16 17.19 30.35 -15.01
N LEU A 17 17.37 31.61 -15.45
CA LEU A 17 16.74 32.77 -14.80
C LEU A 17 15.42 33.22 -15.45
N LEU A 18 15.05 32.70 -16.62
CA LEU A 18 13.85 33.13 -17.35
C LEU A 18 12.60 32.23 -17.15
N CYS A 19 12.69 31.16 -16.36
CA CYS A 19 11.55 30.26 -16.07
C CYS A 19 10.84 30.57 -14.74
N LEU A 20 11.20 31.66 -14.03
CA LEU A 20 10.64 31.97 -12.71
C LEU A 20 9.67 33.15 -12.68
N VAL A 21 9.24 33.68 -13.83
CA VAL A 21 8.20 34.73 -13.84
C VAL A 21 7.21 34.41 -14.96
N LEU A 22 5.94 34.23 -14.55
CA LEU A 22 4.68 34.12 -15.33
C LEU A 22 3.95 32.79 -15.17
N ILE A 23 3.43 32.55 -13.96
CA ILE A 23 2.08 31.99 -13.82
C ILE A 23 1.32 32.94 -12.89
N PRO A 24 0.28 33.66 -13.36
CA PRO A 24 -0.62 34.36 -12.44
C PRO A 24 -1.37 33.30 -11.64
N VAL A 25 -1.11 33.27 -10.34
CA VAL A 25 -1.94 32.54 -9.40
C VAL A 25 -3.25 33.31 -9.25
N SER A 26 -4.24 32.97 -10.07
CA SER A 26 -5.63 33.29 -9.75
C SER A 26 -6.08 32.32 -8.67
N PHE A 27 -5.88 32.69 -7.41
CA PHE A 27 -6.65 32.10 -6.33
C PHE A 27 -8.06 32.67 -6.44
N ALA A 28 -9.00 31.81 -6.83
CA ALA A 28 -10.41 32.02 -6.54
C ALA A 28 -10.58 32.19 -5.02
N GLN A 29 -11.18 33.30 -4.59
CA GLN A 29 -11.67 33.46 -3.23
C GLN A 29 -12.68 32.34 -2.92
N PRO A 30 -12.64 31.69 -1.75
CA PRO A 30 -13.80 30.96 -1.28
C PRO A 30 -14.92 31.95 -0.99
N ASP A 31 -16.11 31.58 -1.48
CA ASP A 31 -17.34 32.35 -1.33
C ASP A 31 -17.58 32.77 0.11
N LYS A 32 -18.04 34.02 0.21
CA LYS A 32 -18.55 34.66 1.41
C LYS A 32 -19.82 33.91 1.86
N LEU A 33 -19.67 32.87 2.68
CA LEU A 33 -20.79 32.32 3.44
C LEU A 33 -21.13 33.31 4.56
N THR A 34 -22.18 34.08 4.33
CA THR A 34 -22.87 34.94 5.30
C THR A 34 -23.32 34.13 6.51
N GLY A 35 -22.52 34.15 7.58
CA GLY A 35 -22.95 33.91 8.95
C GLY A 35 -22.99 35.26 9.69
N ASN A 36 -24.17 35.70 10.10
CA ASN A 36 -24.35 36.94 10.85
C ASN A 36 -23.76 36.78 12.26
N VAL A 37 -22.63 37.44 12.53
CA VAL A 37 -22.05 37.52 13.88
C VAL A 37 -22.36 38.92 14.43
N THR A 38 -23.28 38.99 15.39
CA THR A 38 -23.47 40.18 16.22
C THR A 38 -22.45 40.13 17.37
N CYS A 39 -21.49 41.06 17.35
CA CYS A 39 -20.52 41.23 18.42
C CYS A 39 -20.97 42.37 19.33
N GLU A 40 -21.42 42.08 20.56
CA GLU A 40 -21.50 43.08 21.63
C GLU A 40 -20.47 42.75 22.72
N ASN A 41 -19.67 43.76 23.09
CA ASN A 41 -18.74 43.79 24.22
C ASN A 41 -17.73 42.64 24.35
N GLY A 42 -16.86 42.52 23.35
CA GLY A 42 -15.42 42.36 23.60
C GLY A 42 -15.01 41.11 24.39
N THR A 43 -15.44 39.92 23.98
CA THR A 43 -14.65 38.68 24.11
C THR A 43 -15.11 37.72 23.02
N CYS A 44 -14.26 37.46 22.03
CA CYS A 44 -14.52 36.48 20.97
C CYS A 44 -13.92 35.14 21.41
N GLU A 45 -14.77 34.18 21.79
CA GLU A 45 -14.35 32.80 22.01
C GLU A 45 -14.03 32.14 20.65
N ASP A 46 -12.80 31.69 20.50
CA ASP A 46 -12.35 30.87 19.37
C ASP A 46 -13.05 29.51 19.41
N SER A 47 -14.16 29.41 18.68
CA SER A 47 -14.98 28.22 18.56
C SER A 47 -14.42 27.31 17.45
N ASN A 48 -13.14 26.93 17.59
CA ASN A 48 -12.51 25.85 16.81
C ASN A 48 -11.46 25.06 17.62
N ILE A 49 -11.67 24.93 18.93
CA ILE A 49 -11.22 23.71 19.61
C ILE A 49 -12.19 22.63 19.15
N SER A 50 -11.73 21.73 18.28
CA SER A 50 -12.44 20.46 18.05
C SER A 50 -12.71 19.85 19.41
N LYS A 51 -13.99 19.86 19.83
CA LYS A 51 -14.43 19.10 20.99
C LYS A 51 -13.92 17.67 20.81
N PRO A 52 -13.38 17.01 21.85
CA PRO A 52 -13.23 15.57 21.80
C PRO A 52 -14.57 15.02 21.32
N VAL A 53 -14.53 14.16 20.29
CA VAL A 53 -15.70 13.46 19.79
C VAL A 53 -16.44 12.93 21.00
N ALA A 54 -17.71 13.33 21.13
CA ALA A 54 -18.54 12.96 22.25
C ALA A 54 -18.41 11.45 22.53
N ASP A 55 -18.37 11.09 23.80
CA ASP A 55 -18.51 9.72 24.34
C ASP A 55 -19.90 9.14 23.98
N ASN A 56 -20.25 9.12 22.70
CA ASN A 56 -21.33 8.31 22.19
C ASN A 56 -20.68 7.01 21.73
N GLU A 57 -21.09 5.92 22.36
CA GLU A 57 -20.68 4.53 22.14
C GLU A 57 -19.54 4.07 23.07
N GLY A 58 -19.74 2.95 23.78
CA GLY A 58 -18.94 2.50 24.91
C GLY A 58 -17.53 1.99 24.58
N TYR A 59 -16.80 2.69 23.71
CA TYR A 59 -15.41 2.43 23.33
C TYR A 59 -14.63 3.75 23.26
N THR A 60 -13.30 3.67 23.30
CA THR A 60 -12.42 4.83 23.08
C THR A 60 -11.65 4.66 21.78
N LEU A 61 -11.76 5.65 20.88
CA LEU A 61 -10.91 5.71 19.69
C LEU A 61 -9.55 6.30 20.09
N HIS A 62 -8.49 5.55 19.83
CA HIS A 62 -7.12 5.94 20.11
C HIS A 62 -6.39 6.33 18.82
N THR A 63 -5.39 7.20 18.92
CA THR A 63 -4.60 7.59 17.76
C THR A 63 -3.57 6.51 17.43
N ILE A 64 -3.63 5.98 16.21
CA ILE A 64 -2.61 5.11 15.61
C ILE A 64 -2.02 5.85 14.41
N ASN A 65 -0.70 5.92 14.27
CA ASN A 65 -0.07 6.71 13.20
C ASN A 65 -0.41 6.23 11.78
N SER A 66 -0.73 4.95 11.62
CA SER A 66 -1.30 4.39 10.39
C SER A 66 -2.28 3.27 10.72
N THR A 67 -3.43 3.28 10.06
CA THR A 67 -4.42 2.21 10.14
C THR A 67 -4.25 1.17 9.03
N TYR A 68 -3.35 1.39 8.06
CA TYR A 68 -3.04 0.45 6.99
C TYR A 68 -1.54 0.40 6.72
N TYR A 69 -1.01 -0.80 6.50
CA TYR A 69 0.36 -1.01 6.06
C TYR A 69 0.41 -2.16 5.06
N SER A 70 1.11 -1.94 3.94
CA SER A 70 1.32 -2.96 2.91
C SER A 70 2.81 -3.15 2.69
N VAL A 71 3.23 -4.41 2.57
CA VAL A 71 4.63 -4.78 2.40
C VAL A 71 4.80 -5.85 1.33
N TYR A 72 5.89 -5.73 0.57
CA TYR A 72 6.28 -6.69 -0.47
C TYR A 72 7.53 -7.43 -0.02
N LEU A 73 7.39 -8.73 0.25
CA LEU A 73 8.47 -9.56 0.77
C LEU A 73 8.65 -10.82 -0.07
N THR A 74 9.86 -11.06 -0.55
CA THR A 74 10.20 -12.33 -1.20
C THR A 74 10.18 -13.47 -0.17
N PRO A 75 9.95 -14.73 -0.59
CA PRO A 75 10.08 -15.86 0.33
C PRO A 75 11.44 -15.87 1.05
N GLY A 76 11.43 -15.97 2.37
CA GLY A 76 12.64 -15.94 3.21
C GLY A 76 13.10 -14.55 3.65
N SER A 77 12.47 -13.47 3.17
CA SER A 77 12.83 -12.10 3.60
C SER A 77 11.99 -11.62 4.77
N SER A 78 12.47 -10.56 5.42
CA SER A 78 11.78 -9.90 6.52
C SER A 78 11.86 -8.38 6.44
N GLU A 79 10.91 -7.72 7.08
CA GLU A 79 10.89 -6.27 7.25
C GLU A 79 10.35 -5.91 8.62
N THR A 80 10.87 -4.82 9.20
CA THR A 80 10.37 -4.26 10.45
C THR A 80 9.90 -2.84 10.22
N PHE A 81 8.70 -2.53 10.70
CA PHE A 81 8.15 -1.18 10.68
C PHE A 81 7.68 -0.74 12.06
N ASN A 82 7.63 0.57 12.28
CA ASN A 82 7.19 1.14 13.55
C ASN A 82 5.75 1.63 13.46
N VAL A 83 4.94 1.26 14.45
CA VAL A 83 3.59 1.76 14.66
C VAL A 83 3.53 2.43 16.03
N SER A 84 2.90 3.60 16.10
CA SER A 84 2.72 4.32 17.36
C SER A 84 1.26 4.33 17.75
N PHE A 85 1.00 4.17 19.05
CA PHE A 85 -0.30 4.20 19.68
C PHE A 85 -0.31 5.29 20.76
N THR A 86 -1.30 6.18 20.74
CA THR A 86 -1.51 7.17 21.80
C THR A 86 -2.82 6.89 22.51
N ASN A 87 -2.77 6.77 23.84
CA ASN A 87 -3.96 6.59 24.66
C ASN A 87 -4.73 7.92 24.77
N GLU A 88 -5.74 8.11 23.93
CA GLU A 88 -6.65 9.27 23.98
C GLU A 88 -7.66 9.22 25.14
N GLY A 89 -7.68 8.14 25.92
CA GLY A 89 -8.54 8.01 27.09
C GLY A 89 -8.02 8.79 28.30
N ASN A 90 -8.84 8.90 29.34
CA ASN A 90 -8.51 9.62 30.58
C ASN A 90 -7.87 8.75 31.69
N LYS A 91 -7.65 7.45 31.43
CA LYS A 91 -7.08 6.49 32.39
C LYS A 91 -5.91 5.75 31.77
N LYS A 92 -4.99 5.28 32.62
CA LYS A 92 -3.92 4.37 32.18
C LYS A 92 -4.51 3.10 31.54
N LEU A 93 -3.93 2.68 30.43
CA LEU A 93 -4.37 1.51 29.67
C LEU A 93 -3.22 0.52 29.49
N ASN A 94 -3.46 -0.76 29.73
CA ASN A 94 -2.51 -1.81 29.35
C ASN A 94 -2.77 -2.21 27.89
N VAL A 95 -1.82 -1.90 27.02
CA VAL A 95 -1.88 -2.18 25.58
C VAL A 95 -1.04 -3.41 25.30
N ALA A 96 -1.67 -4.45 24.76
CA ALA A 96 -1.02 -5.69 24.38
C ALA A 96 -1.52 -6.09 22.99
N PRO A 97 -0.85 -5.60 21.91
CA PRO A 97 -1.33 -5.82 20.55
C PRO A 97 -1.44 -7.30 20.20
N LYS A 98 -2.49 -7.65 19.44
CA LYS A 98 -2.75 -9.04 19.02
C LYS A 98 -2.88 -9.13 17.51
N VAL A 99 -2.30 -10.17 16.93
CA VAL A 99 -2.44 -10.49 15.51
C VAL A 99 -3.69 -11.36 15.30
N MET A 100 -4.55 -10.92 14.39
CA MET A 100 -5.72 -11.63 13.93
C MET A 100 -5.63 -11.86 12.42
N THR A 101 -5.98 -13.06 11.97
CA THR A 101 -6.09 -13.39 10.56
C THR A 101 -7.45 -12.94 10.04
N VAL A 102 -7.54 -12.46 8.80
CA VAL A 102 -8.81 -12.07 8.20
C VAL A 102 -9.53 -13.32 7.68
N PRO A 103 -10.75 -13.64 8.15
CA PRO A 103 -11.52 -14.77 7.64
C PRO A 103 -11.84 -14.60 6.15
N GLY A 104 -11.87 -15.71 5.40
CA GLY A 104 -12.23 -15.70 3.98
C GLY A 104 -11.13 -15.20 3.03
N SER A 105 -9.92 -14.91 3.54
CA SER A 105 -8.77 -14.65 2.67
C SER A 105 -8.39 -15.91 1.89
N ILE A 106 -8.06 -15.74 0.59
CA ILE A 106 -7.62 -16.85 -0.28
C ILE A 106 -6.42 -17.57 0.34
N TYR A 107 -5.49 -16.81 0.90
CA TYR A 107 -4.36 -17.33 1.65
C TYR A 107 -4.52 -17.05 3.14
N SER A 108 -4.45 -18.11 3.95
CA SER A 108 -4.45 -18.00 5.41
C SER A 108 -3.05 -17.65 5.90
N LEU A 109 -2.91 -16.50 6.55
CA LEU A 109 -1.65 -16.08 7.17
C LEU A 109 -1.35 -16.93 8.41
N ASN A 110 -0.11 -17.42 8.54
CA ASN A 110 0.36 -17.93 9.82
C ASN A 110 0.80 -16.75 10.71
N LYS A 111 0.15 -16.59 11.86
CA LYS A 111 0.44 -15.49 12.81
C LYS A 111 1.89 -15.47 13.29
N SER A 112 2.60 -16.61 13.24
CA SER A 112 4.02 -16.67 13.60
C SER A 112 4.92 -15.86 12.67
N TRP A 113 4.42 -15.40 11.52
CA TRP A 113 5.16 -14.48 10.64
C TRP A 113 5.31 -13.10 11.26
N ILE A 114 4.45 -12.74 12.23
CA ILE A 114 4.42 -11.39 12.79
C ILE A 114 4.84 -11.43 14.25
N THR A 115 5.87 -10.66 14.58
CA THR A 115 6.32 -10.42 15.94
C THR A 115 6.15 -8.94 16.28
N ILE A 116 5.65 -8.64 17.48
CA ILE A 116 5.42 -7.26 17.94
C ILE A 116 6.22 -7.03 19.22
N SER A 117 7.03 -5.98 19.22
CA SER A 117 7.88 -5.60 20.36
C SER A 117 7.70 -4.13 20.72
N PRO A 118 7.51 -3.77 22.00
CA PRO A 118 7.29 -4.69 23.14
C PRO A 118 5.93 -5.42 23.03
N THR A 119 5.81 -6.58 23.66
CA THR A 119 4.56 -7.38 23.64
C THR A 119 3.43 -6.75 24.46
N LYS A 120 3.78 -5.90 25.43
CA LYS A 120 2.86 -5.15 26.27
C LYS A 120 3.49 -3.87 26.78
N VAL A 121 2.68 -2.83 26.94
CA VAL A 121 3.04 -1.57 27.59
C VAL A 121 1.89 -1.06 28.44
N THR A 122 2.21 -0.22 29.42
CA THR A 122 1.21 0.60 30.12
C THR A 122 1.26 1.99 29.52
N ALA A 123 0.18 2.40 28.85
CA ALA A 123 0.06 3.70 28.19
C ALA A 123 -0.66 4.71 29.10
N ASP A 124 0.06 5.75 29.52
CA ASP A 124 -0.53 6.91 30.19
C ASP A 124 -1.35 7.77 29.20
N PRO A 125 -2.41 8.46 29.66
CA PRO A 125 -3.19 9.39 28.85
C PRO A 125 -2.33 10.39 28.06
N GLY A 126 -2.59 10.53 26.77
CA GLY A 126 -1.89 11.43 25.85
C GLY A 126 -0.43 11.04 25.55
N ILE A 127 0.09 9.96 26.14
CA ILE A 127 1.48 9.54 25.93
C ILE A 127 1.56 8.52 24.81
N LYS A 128 2.34 8.88 23.78
CA LYS A 128 2.65 8.01 22.64
C LYS A 128 3.53 6.84 23.05
N GLN A 129 3.10 5.64 22.68
CA GLN A 129 3.84 4.38 22.77
C GLN A 129 4.24 3.94 21.37
N ASN A 130 5.43 3.35 21.23
CA ASN A 130 5.90 2.82 19.94
C ASN A 130 6.04 1.30 20.02
N PHE A 131 5.65 0.63 18.95
CA PHE A 131 5.82 -0.80 18.74
C PHE A 131 6.58 -1.02 17.43
N ALA A 132 7.58 -1.88 17.46
CA ALA A 132 8.19 -2.46 16.27
C ALA A 132 7.40 -3.71 15.88
N VAL A 133 6.93 -3.76 14.64
CA VAL A 133 6.26 -4.91 14.04
C VAL A 133 7.22 -5.50 13.03
N GLU A 134 7.67 -6.72 13.28
CA GLU A 134 8.54 -7.49 12.41
C GLU A 134 7.71 -8.52 11.66
N VAL A 135 7.82 -8.53 10.34
CA VAL A 135 7.20 -9.50 9.44
C VAL A 135 8.30 -10.39 8.87
N ASN A 136 8.24 -11.69 9.14
CA ASN A 136 9.17 -12.72 8.72
C ASN A 136 8.45 -13.72 7.81
N VAL A 137 8.76 -13.69 6.50
CA VAL A 137 8.15 -14.60 5.53
C VAL A 137 9.03 -15.86 5.38
N PRO A 138 8.49 -17.07 5.60
CA PRO A 138 9.22 -18.32 5.38
C PRO A 138 9.67 -18.51 3.93
N GLU A 139 10.77 -19.23 3.72
CA GLU A 139 11.29 -19.54 2.38
C GLU A 139 10.31 -20.37 1.53
N ASP A 140 9.47 -21.17 2.15
CA ASP A 140 8.50 -22.05 1.50
C ASP A 140 7.10 -21.42 1.39
N ALA A 141 6.93 -20.15 1.80
CA ALA A 141 5.68 -19.42 1.69
C ALA A 141 5.11 -19.49 0.26
N ASN A 142 3.79 -19.68 0.16
CA ASN A 142 3.11 -19.65 -1.14
C ASN A 142 3.09 -18.23 -1.69
N SER A 143 3.09 -18.11 -3.02
CA SER A 143 2.93 -16.80 -3.63
C SER A 143 1.50 -16.33 -3.41
N GLY A 144 1.31 -15.08 -3.00
CA GLY A 144 -0.02 -14.56 -2.75
C GLY A 144 -0.03 -13.30 -1.91
N VAL A 145 -1.24 -12.83 -1.64
CA VAL A 145 -1.51 -11.71 -0.74
C VAL A 145 -2.13 -12.26 0.54
N TYR A 146 -1.53 -11.90 1.65
CA TYR A 146 -1.92 -12.33 2.99
C TYR A 146 -2.40 -11.12 3.79
N TYR A 147 -3.48 -11.30 4.55
CA TYR A 147 -4.11 -10.23 5.32
C TYR A 147 -4.09 -10.53 6.82
N ALA A 148 -3.74 -9.53 7.61
CA ALA A 148 -3.80 -9.56 9.06
C ALA A 148 -4.40 -8.26 9.60
N LYS A 149 -4.89 -8.33 10.84
CA LYS A 149 -5.26 -7.19 11.67
C LYS A 149 -4.38 -7.19 12.93
N ILE A 150 -3.75 -6.07 13.23
CA ILE A 150 -3.09 -5.83 14.51
C ILE A 150 -4.04 -5.02 15.39
N ILE A 151 -4.56 -5.67 16.43
CA ILE A 151 -5.57 -5.11 17.32
C ILE A 151 -4.88 -4.59 18.56
N PHE A 152 -4.97 -3.27 18.82
CA PHE A 152 -4.32 -2.64 19.97
C PHE A 152 -5.16 -2.73 21.25
N THR A 153 -6.48 -2.70 21.13
CA THR A 153 -7.44 -2.77 22.25
C THR A 153 -8.57 -3.76 21.97
N ASN A 154 -9.21 -4.29 23.02
CA ASN A 154 -10.37 -5.17 22.84
C ASN A 154 -11.68 -4.40 22.60
N ASP A 155 -11.63 -3.07 22.59
CA ASP A 155 -12.78 -2.22 22.27
C ASP A 155 -13.36 -2.57 20.90
N THR A 156 -14.68 -2.72 20.86
CA THR A 156 -15.43 -3.02 19.65
C THR A 156 -16.64 -2.10 19.54
N TYR A 157 -17.01 -1.77 18.32
CA TYR A 157 -18.31 -1.15 18.04
C TYR A 157 -19.28 -2.20 17.47
N PRO A 158 -20.55 -2.18 17.90
CA PRO A 158 -21.56 -3.06 17.34
C PRO A 158 -21.85 -2.63 15.89
N GLN A 159 -22.05 -3.60 15.00
CA GLN A 159 -22.69 -3.33 13.71
C GLN A 159 -24.19 -3.63 13.79
N GLU A 160 -25.00 -2.81 13.13
CA GLU A 160 -26.47 -2.96 13.09
C GLU A 160 -26.89 -4.35 12.63
N TYR A 161 -26.13 -4.94 11.70
CA TYR A 161 -26.26 -6.32 11.26
C TYR A 161 -24.87 -6.94 11.17
N GLY A 162 -24.54 -7.88 12.07
CA GLY A 162 -23.31 -8.68 11.97
C GLY A 162 -22.51 -8.78 13.27
N THR A 163 -21.24 -9.16 13.13
CA THR A 163 -20.30 -9.29 14.26
C THR A 163 -19.67 -7.94 14.56
N SER A 164 -19.57 -7.61 15.85
CA SER A 164 -18.85 -6.42 16.33
C SER A 164 -17.44 -6.35 15.75
N GLN A 165 -17.00 -5.14 15.43
CA GLN A 165 -15.70 -4.88 14.82
C GLN A 165 -14.79 -4.17 15.82
N TYR A 166 -13.51 -4.50 15.82
CA TYR A 166 -12.52 -3.80 16.63
C TYR A 166 -12.29 -2.38 16.10
N VAL A 167 -12.17 -1.40 16.99
CA VAL A 167 -12.01 0.03 16.61
C VAL A 167 -10.54 0.43 16.43
N ASN A 168 -9.64 -0.03 17.32
CA ASN A 168 -8.23 0.38 17.32
C ASN A 168 -7.37 -0.69 16.63
N VAL A 169 -7.37 -0.65 15.29
CA VAL A 169 -6.77 -1.67 14.43
C VAL A 169 -5.82 -1.06 13.40
N LEU A 170 -4.74 -1.77 13.12
CA LEU A 170 -3.95 -1.62 11.90
C LEU A 170 -4.22 -2.82 10.99
N ASP A 171 -4.65 -2.55 9.77
CA ASP A 171 -4.77 -3.53 8.68
C ASP A 171 -3.41 -3.74 8.02
N LEU A 172 -2.98 -4.99 7.93
CA LEU A 172 -1.68 -5.39 7.39
C LEU A 172 -1.89 -6.28 6.16
N GLU A 173 -1.30 -5.86 5.05
CA GLU A 173 -1.23 -6.62 3.81
C GLU A 173 0.22 -7.04 3.53
N ILE A 174 0.44 -8.33 3.29
CA ILE A 174 1.76 -8.89 2.98
C ILE A 174 1.64 -9.55 1.60
N THR A 175 2.33 -8.98 0.61
CA THR A 175 2.44 -9.55 -0.72
C THR A 175 3.72 -10.36 -0.85
N VAL A 176 3.58 -11.65 -1.15
CA VAL A 176 4.69 -12.59 -1.35
C VAL A 176 4.74 -13.03 -2.82
N PRO A 177 5.57 -12.40 -3.67
CA PRO A 177 5.74 -12.82 -5.05
C PRO A 177 6.81 -13.93 -5.17
N LYS A 178 6.50 -15.01 -5.90
CA LYS A 178 7.53 -15.99 -6.34
C LYS A 178 8.14 -15.64 -7.70
N LEU A 179 7.40 -14.93 -8.53
CA LEU A 179 7.82 -14.50 -9.86
C LEU A 179 7.64 -12.99 -9.98
N GLU A 180 8.61 -12.33 -10.58
CA GLU A 180 8.55 -10.91 -10.96
C GLU A 180 8.49 -10.81 -12.48
N PHE A 181 7.47 -10.10 -12.98
CA PHE A 181 7.28 -9.86 -14.39
C PHE A 181 7.79 -8.47 -14.74
N GLN A 182 8.55 -8.34 -15.83
CA GLN A 182 8.98 -7.02 -16.32
C GLN A 182 7.79 -6.10 -16.64
N LYS A 183 6.68 -6.69 -17.10
CA LYS A 183 5.44 -6.01 -17.41
C LYS A 183 4.27 -6.92 -17.09
N ALA A 184 3.22 -6.37 -16.48
CA ALA A 184 1.99 -7.09 -16.20
C ALA A 184 1.06 -7.17 -17.42
N PHE A 185 1.21 -6.24 -18.37
CA PHE A 185 0.37 -6.14 -19.55
C PHE A 185 1.20 -5.83 -20.80
N ILE A 186 0.68 -6.27 -21.94
CA ILE A 186 1.12 -5.82 -23.26
C ILE A 186 0.02 -4.89 -23.76
N PHE A 187 0.39 -3.67 -24.10
CA PHE A 187 -0.49 -2.73 -24.77
C PHE A 187 0.13 -2.39 -26.12
N ASP A 188 -0.58 -2.68 -27.19
CA ASP A 188 -0.11 -2.45 -28.56
C ASP A 188 -1.29 -2.24 -29.50
N ASN A 189 -1.03 -1.60 -30.64
CA ASN A 189 -1.98 -1.50 -31.75
C ASN A 189 -1.57 -2.47 -32.84
N VAL A 190 -2.47 -3.37 -33.20
CA VAL A 190 -2.22 -4.43 -34.17
C VAL A 190 -3.06 -4.24 -35.43
N ASP A 191 -2.45 -4.50 -36.59
CA ASP A 191 -3.10 -4.36 -37.90
C ASP A 191 -3.70 -5.71 -38.35
N PRO A 192 -4.84 -5.70 -39.04
CA PRO A 192 -5.43 -6.92 -39.61
C PRO A 192 -4.46 -7.67 -40.52
N GLY A 193 -4.36 -8.99 -40.32
CA GLY A 193 -3.56 -9.89 -41.16
C GLY A 193 -2.05 -9.86 -40.91
N LYS A 194 -1.59 -9.25 -39.79
CA LYS A 194 -0.19 -9.29 -39.36
C LYS A 194 -0.01 -10.14 -38.10
N GLU A 195 1.17 -10.75 -37.99
CA GLU A 195 1.66 -11.49 -36.83
C GLU A 195 2.55 -10.60 -35.96
N TYR A 196 2.53 -10.82 -34.64
CA TYR A 196 3.21 -9.97 -33.66
C TYR A 196 3.89 -10.82 -32.59
N VAL A 197 5.17 -10.59 -32.30
CA VAL A 197 5.93 -11.42 -31.35
C VAL A 197 6.23 -10.62 -30.10
N TYR A 198 5.61 -10.96 -28.98
CA TYR A 198 5.82 -10.28 -27.71
C TYR A 198 6.77 -11.06 -26.80
N LYS A 199 7.66 -10.35 -26.09
CA LYS A 199 8.56 -10.96 -25.11
C LYS A 199 8.25 -10.43 -23.71
N ILE A 200 8.15 -11.33 -22.74
CA ILE A 200 7.97 -10.99 -21.33
C ILE A 200 9.15 -11.59 -20.57
N LYS A 201 9.88 -10.75 -19.83
CA LYS A 201 10.93 -11.25 -18.95
C LYS A 201 10.32 -11.61 -17.61
N ILE A 202 10.67 -12.78 -17.11
CA ILE A 202 10.25 -13.28 -15.80
C ILE A 202 11.49 -13.58 -14.98
N LYS A 203 11.50 -13.09 -13.75
CA LYS A 203 12.54 -13.38 -12.76
C LYS A 203 11.96 -14.26 -11.66
N ASN A 204 12.65 -15.34 -11.35
CA ASN A 204 12.33 -16.15 -10.17
C ASN A 204 12.88 -15.46 -8.92
N LEU A 205 11.99 -15.14 -7.98
CA LEU A 205 12.30 -14.53 -6.69
C LEU A 205 12.44 -15.56 -5.56
N ALA A 206 12.06 -16.82 -5.81
CA ALA A 206 12.22 -17.89 -4.84
C ALA A 206 13.65 -18.45 -4.85
N SER A 207 14.05 -19.05 -3.72
CA SER A 207 15.31 -19.77 -3.57
C SER A 207 15.36 -21.09 -4.35
N LYS A 208 14.23 -21.55 -4.89
CA LYS A 208 14.06 -22.82 -5.61
C LYS A 208 13.46 -22.58 -6.99
N ASP A 209 13.70 -23.52 -7.89
CA ASP A 209 13.10 -23.53 -9.23
C ASP A 209 11.57 -23.45 -9.15
N VAL A 210 10.96 -22.65 -10.03
CA VAL A 210 9.50 -22.50 -10.13
C VAL A 210 9.03 -23.18 -11.40
N THR A 211 8.14 -24.15 -11.26
CA THR A 211 7.45 -24.77 -12.41
C THR A 211 6.33 -23.85 -12.88
N ILE A 212 6.23 -23.64 -14.19
CA ILE A 212 5.17 -22.83 -14.81
C ILE A 212 4.48 -23.63 -15.91
N ASP A 213 3.18 -23.37 -16.06
CA ASP A 213 2.32 -23.93 -17.10
C ASP A 213 1.36 -22.83 -17.55
N PRO A 214 1.86 -21.84 -18.32
CA PRO A 214 1.07 -20.68 -18.71
C PRO A 214 -0.07 -21.09 -19.64
N LYS A 215 -1.26 -20.55 -19.36
CA LYS A 215 -2.50 -20.86 -20.10
C LYS A 215 -3.23 -19.58 -20.44
N ILE A 216 -3.94 -19.61 -21.56
CA ILE A 216 -4.95 -18.61 -21.88
C ILE A 216 -6.19 -18.96 -21.04
N LEU A 217 -6.70 -17.97 -20.31
CA LEU A 217 -7.94 -18.10 -19.55
C LEU A 217 -9.00 -17.28 -20.26
N ASP A 218 -10.08 -17.95 -20.69
CA ASP A 218 -11.28 -17.27 -21.16
C ASP A 218 -12.02 -16.75 -19.94
N ILE A 219 -12.01 -15.43 -19.76
CA ILE A 219 -12.65 -14.78 -18.61
C ILE A 219 -14.13 -14.58 -18.93
N GLU A 220 -14.99 -15.32 -18.25
CA GLU A 220 -16.44 -15.12 -18.34
C GLU A 220 -16.81 -13.69 -17.93
N HIS A 221 -17.78 -13.07 -18.62
CA HIS A 221 -18.30 -11.71 -18.37
C HIS A 221 -17.38 -10.55 -18.79
N VAL A 222 -16.34 -10.82 -19.58
CA VAL A 222 -15.60 -9.78 -20.32
C VAL A 222 -16.23 -9.66 -21.72
N PRO A 223 -16.29 -8.46 -22.33
CA PRO A 223 -16.66 -8.33 -23.74
C PRO A 223 -15.86 -9.33 -24.59
N GLU A 224 -16.53 -9.92 -25.58
CA GLU A 224 -15.94 -10.93 -26.45
C GLU A 224 -14.56 -10.43 -26.96
N PRO A 225 -13.46 -11.16 -26.68
CA PRO A 225 -12.14 -10.70 -27.03
C PRO A 225 -12.01 -10.58 -28.55
N ALA A 226 -11.29 -9.56 -29.01
CA ALA A 226 -11.09 -9.33 -30.44
C ALA A 226 -10.33 -10.47 -31.15
N PHE A 227 -9.58 -11.26 -30.37
CA PHE A 227 -8.88 -12.46 -30.83
C PHE A 227 -9.46 -13.68 -30.13
N SER A 228 -9.73 -14.72 -30.90
CA SER A 228 -10.01 -16.03 -30.34
C SER A 228 -8.72 -16.64 -29.77
N SER A 229 -8.86 -17.44 -28.70
CA SER A 229 -7.71 -17.98 -27.97
C SER A 229 -6.86 -18.96 -28.79
N ASP A 230 -7.42 -19.55 -29.85
CA ASP A 230 -6.70 -20.41 -30.81
C ASP A 230 -5.73 -19.64 -31.73
N LEU A 231 -5.84 -18.31 -31.81
CA LEU A 231 -4.90 -17.46 -32.56
C LEU A 231 -3.67 -17.04 -31.74
N ILE A 232 -3.59 -17.39 -30.46
CA ILE A 232 -2.50 -16.99 -29.57
C ILE A 232 -1.67 -18.23 -29.21
N GLU A 233 -0.39 -18.22 -29.58
CA GLU A 233 0.56 -19.24 -29.17
C GLU A 233 1.38 -18.78 -27.94
N ILE A 234 1.49 -19.66 -26.94
CA ILE A 234 2.35 -19.41 -25.78
C ILE A 234 3.58 -20.32 -25.84
N SER A 235 4.75 -19.71 -26.01
CA SER A 235 6.04 -20.38 -25.88
C SER A 235 6.71 -19.97 -24.57
N ALA A 236 6.88 -20.92 -23.66
CA ALA A 236 7.54 -20.71 -22.38
C ALA A 236 8.27 -21.99 -21.92
N PRO A 237 9.39 -21.87 -21.18
CA PRO A 237 9.99 -22.98 -20.49
C PRO A 237 9.02 -23.48 -19.42
N SER A 238 9.06 -24.78 -19.13
CA SER A 238 8.29 -25.36 -18.04
C SER A 238 8.84 -25.03 -16.65
N VAL A 239 10.07 -24.51 -16.57
CA VAL A 239 10.76 -24.20 -15.31
C VAL A 239 11.54 -22.90 -15.42
N ILE A 240 11.36 -22.00 -14.45
CA ILE A 240 12.18 -20.81 -14.25
C ILE A 240 13.20 -21.09 -13.14
N LYS A 241 14.47 -21.18 -13.52
CA LYS A 241 15.57 -21.46 -12.59
C LYS A 241 15.71 -20.40 -11.50
N ALA A 242 15.99 -20.84 -10.28
CA ALA A 242 16.28 -19.94 -9.15
C ALA A 242 17.50 -19.06 -9.46
N GLY A 243 17.47 -17.79 -9.05
CA GLY A 243 18.60 -16.87 -9.15
C GLY A 243 19.05 -16.50 -10.57
N VAL A 244 18.32 -16.93 -11.62
CA VAL A 244 18.63 -16.62 -13.03
C VAL A 244 17.48 -15.83 -13.66
N MET A 245 17.80 -14.73 -14.33
CA MET A 245 16.83 -13.96 -15.13
C MET A 245 16.59 -14.69 -16.45
N ASN A 246 15.40 -15.26 -16.64
CA ASN A 246 15.07 -16.01 -17.86
C ASN A 246 14.29 -15.12 -18.84
N LEU A 247 14.71 -15.10 -20.11
CA LEU A 247 14.03 -14.41 -21.22
C LEU A 247 12.99 -15.34 -21.83
N LEU A 248 11.71 -14.94 -21.86
CA LEU A 248 10.66 -15.68 -22.57
C LEU A 248 10.30 -14.99 -23.89
N PRO A 249 10.48 -15.64 -25.05
CA PRO A 249 9.85 -15.22 -26.30
C PRO A 249 8.44 -15.82 -26.45
N PHE A 250 7.42 -15.02 -26.76
CA PHE A 250 6.12 -15.49 -27.25
C PHE A 250 6.00 -15.15 -28.74
N LEU A 251 5.47 -16.07 -29.54
CA LEU A 251 5.08 -15.84 -30.93
C LEU A 251 3.55 -15.65 -30.95
N SER A 252 3.04 -14.59 -31.56
CA SER A 252 1.64 -14.50 -32.01
C SER A 252 1.59 -14.04 -33.45
#